data_AF-A0A9P9TDW9-F1
#
_entry.id   AF-A0A9P9TDW9-F1
#
_cell.length_a   1.000
_cell.length_b   1.000
_cell.length_c   1.000
_cell.angle_alpha   90.00
_cell.angle_beta   90.00
_cell.angle_gamma   90.00
#
_symmetry.space_group_name_H-M   'P 1'
#
loop_
_entity.id
_entity.type
_entity.pdbx_description
1 polymer ?
#
loop_
_entity_poly.entity_id
_entity_poly.type
_entity_poly.pdbx_seq_one_letter_code
_entity_poly.pdbx_strand_id
1 'polypeptide(L)'
;HGLGRDIWTVPPVKVTKLLRDFYNAEILYSQLTAFTKASFLFFCQRIFPSDSFRRYLKFVIISSFAYGTTFSLTYAFQCMPISYSWTRWDGAHSGKCINTRAMIWAQSIVNTILDLVVIVSPLPQLIRLHLSWKKKTYVILMFSVGFFITVVSCIRLAQIALFGGTTNPSWDWYGLGIWSIVEVDVGIICVCMPSLLIILRRVLPKIFGS
;
A
#
# COMPACT_ATOMS: atom_id res chain seq x y z
N HIS A 1 -12.59 12.35 18.01
CA HIS A 1 -11.29 11.70 17.76
C HIS A 1 -10.44 12.71 17.00
N GLY A 2 -9.38 13.25 17.61
CA GLY A 2 -8.74 14.52 17.21
C GLY A 2 -7.90 14.50 15.92
N LEU A 3 -8.32 13.75 14.89
CA LEU A 3 -7.76 13.88 13.54
C LEU A 3 -8.21 15.23 12.96
N GLY A 4 -7.27 16.06 12.47
CA GLY A 4 -7.56 17.36 11.84
C GLY A 4 -7.72 18.57 12.78
N ARG A 5 -7.31 18.46 14.05
CA ARG A 5 -7.18 19.61 14.98
C ARG A 5 -5.72 19.81 15.36
N ASP A 6 -5.34 21.06 15.63
CA ASP A 6 -4.01 21.39 16.16
C ASP A 6 -3.67 20.51 17.36
N ILE A 7 -2.49 19.89 17.33
CA ILE A 7 -2.05 18.92 18.34
C ILE A 7 -2.05 19.52 19.76
N TRP A 8 -1.91 20.85 19.84
CA TRP A 8 -1.94 21.66 21.06
C TRP A 8 -3.33 21.78 21.71
N THR A 9 -4.41 21.45 20.98
CA THR A 9 -5.79 21.51 21.49
C THR A 9 -6.31 20.16 22.00
N VAL A 10 -5.51 19.10 21.88
CA VAL A 10 -5.92 17.73 22.19
C VAL A 10 -5.36 17.33 23.57
N PRO A 11 -6.19 16.76 24.47
CA PRO A 11 -5.72 16.29 25.77
C PRO A 11 -4.54 15.32 25.64
N PRO A 12 -3.51 15.44 26.49
CA PRO A 12 -2.25 14.68 26.39
C PRO A 12 -2.43 13.15 26.32
N VAL A 13 -3.39 12.59 27.07
CA VAL A 13 -3.72 11.16 27.05
C VAL A 13 -4.22 10.70 25.66
N LYS A 14 -4.94 11.57 24.94
CA LYS A 14 -5.44 11.26 23.59
C LYS A 14 -4.31 11.34 22.55
N VAL A 15 -3.27 12.13 22.79
CA VAL A 15 -2.08 12.23 21.91
C VAL A 15 -1.25 10.95 21.98
N THR A 16 -0.96 10.44 23.18
CA THR A 16 -0.24 9.16 23.34
C THR A 16 -0.98 8.00 22.67
N LYS A 17 -2.31 7.93 22.81
CA LYS A 17 -3.12 6.89 22.15
C LYS A 17 -3.08 7.01 20.63
N LEU A 18 -3.22 8.23 20.12
CA LEU A 18 -3.16 8.50 18.69
C LEU A 18 -1.81 8.10 18.08
N LEU A 19 -0.70 8.44 18.73
CA LEU A 19 0.65 8.08 18.26
C LEU A 19 0.89 6.58 18.29
N ARG A 20 0.35 5.87 19.30
CA ARG A 20 0.38 4.41 19.34
C ARG A 20 -0.44 3.78 18.22
N ASP A 21 -1.61 4.35 17.91
CA ASP A 21 -2.45 3.88 16.81
C ASP A 21 -1.74 4.09 15.46
N PHE A 22 -1.07 5.22 15.25
CA PHE A 22 -0.23 5.47 14.07
C PHE A 22 0.94 4.50 13.95
N TYR A 23 1.65 4.25 15.06
CA TYR A 23 2.74 3.26 15.10
C TYR A 23 2.28 1.88 14.62
N ASN A 24 1.12 1.42 15.09
CA ASN A 24 0.56 0.13 14.66
C ASN A 24 0.10 0.17 13.20
N ALA A 25 -0.50 1.29 12.77
CA ALA A 25 -1.01 1.47 11.41
C ALA A 25 0.11 1.41 10.36
N GLU A 26 1.28 2.00 10.61
CA GLU A 26 2.42 1.96 9.67
C GLU A 26 2.94 0.53 9.44
N ILE A 27 3.04 -0.25 10.52
CA ILE A 27 3.45 -1.66 10.44
C ILE A 27 2.42 -2.44 9.62
N LEU A 28 1.13 -2.31 9.96
CA LEU A 28 0.04 -2.98 9.24
C LEU A 28 -0.03 -2.57 7.77
N TYR A 29 0.14 -1.29 7.47
CA TYR A 29 0.15 -0.77 6.10
C TYR A 29 1.24 -1.43 5.25
N SER A 30 2.47 -1.53 5.77
CA SER A 30 3.58 -2.18 5.04
C SER A 30 3.32 -3.67 4.76
N GLN A 31 2.63 -4.37 5.67
CA GLN A 31 2.22 -5.76 5.47
C GLN A 31 1.07 -5.89 4.48
N LEU A 32 0.01 -5.09 4.64
CA LEU A 32 -1.17 -5.13 3.77
C LEU A 32 -0.80 -4.83 2.33
N THR A 33 0.04 -3.82 2.09
CA THR A 33 0.51 -3.49 0.73
C THR A 33 1.32 -4.63 0.11
N ALA A 34 2.19 -5.30 0.88
CA ALA A 34 2.95 -6.47 0.42
C ALA A 34 2.03 -7.66 0.09
N PHE A 35 1.07 -7.97 0.95
CA PHE A 35 0.12 -9.07 0.74
C PHE A 35 -0.77 -8.84 -0.48
N THR A 36 -1.33 -7.63 -0.63
CA THR A 36 -2.17 -7.27 -1.78
C THR A 36 -1.40 -7.45 -3.10
N LYS A 37 -0.16 -6.95 -3.18
CA LYS A 37 0.72 -7.13 -4.34
C LYS A 37 0.99 -8.62 -4.61
N ALA A 38 1.33 -9.39 -3.58
CA ALA A 38 1.59 -10.82 -3.72
C ALA A 38 0.35 -11.58 -4.22
N SER A 39 -0.84 -11.31 -3.66
CA SER A 39 -2.10 -11.91 -4.09
C SER A 39 -2.41 -11.66 -5.57
N PHE A 40 -2.19 -10.43 -6.05
CA PHE A 40 -2.32 -10.11 -7.48
C PHE A 40 -1.34 -10.91 -8.34
N LEU A 41 -0.06 -10.97 -7.95
CA LEU A 41 0.97 -11.67 -8.72
C LEU A 41 0.75 -13.19 -8.73
N PHE A 42 0.28 -13.79 -7.62
CA PHE A 42 -0.14 -15.19 -7.60
C PHE A 42 -1.30 -15.46 -8.57
N PHE A 43 -2.25 -14.52 -8.65
CA PHE A 43 -3.33 -14.60 -9.63
C PHE A 43 -2.79 -14.53 -11.07
N CYS A 44 -1.87 -13.60 -11.37
CA CYS A 44 -1.19 -13.56 -12.68
C CYS A 44 -0.45 -14.87 -12.99
N GLN A 45 0.24 -15.46 -12.01
CA GLN A 45 0.96 -16.72 -12.19
C GLN A 45 0.03 -17.88 -12.56
N ARG A 46 -1.21 -17.85 -12.07
CA ARG A 46 -2.24 -18.84 -12.39
C ARG A 46 -2.81 -18.67 -13.80
N ILE A 47 -2.98 -17.42 -14.26
CA ILE A 47 -3.52 -17.14 -15.60
C ILE A 47 -2.52 -17.48 -16.69
N PHE A 48 -1.26 -17.05 -16.52
CA PHE A 48 -0.28 -17.11 -17.59
C PHE A 48 0.57 -18.40 -17.47
N PRO A 49 0.58 -19.26 -18.51
CA PRO A 49 1.27 -20.56 -18.46
C PRO A 49 2.78 -20.47 -18.70
N SER A 50 3.33 -19.34 -19.15
CA SER A 50 4.75 -19.21 -19.53
C SER A 50 5.72 -19.36 -18.35
N ASP A 51 6.63 -20.34 -18.41
CA ASP A 51 7.57 -20.64 -17.31
C ASP A 51 8.59 -19.53 -17.03
N SER A 52 9.07 -18.84 -18.07
CA SER A 52 9.96 -17.68 -17.90
C SER A 52 9.24 -16.54 -17.19
N PHE A 53 7.97 -16.31 -17.53
CA PHE A 53 7.14 -15.30 -16.87
C PHE A 53 6.83 -15.66 -15.42
N ARG A 54 6.54 -16.94 -15.14
CA ARG A 54 6.32 -17.42 -13.76
C ARG A 54 7.55 -17.25 -12.87
N ARG A 55 8.76 -17.47 -13.39
CA ARG A 55 10.00 -17.19 -12.65
C ARG A 55 10.15 -15.71 -12.32
N TYR A 56 9.87 -14.83 -13.28
CA TYR A 56 9.86 -13.38 -13.06
C TYR A 56 8.83 -12.98 -11.99
N LEU A 57 7.59 -13.46 -12.07
CA LEU A 57 6.56 -13.17 -11.06
C LEU A 57 6.97 -13.63 -9.65
N LYS A 58 7.57 -14.82 -9.52
CA LYS A 58 8.08 -15.30 -8.23
C LYS A 58 9.13 -14.36 -7.66
N PHE A 59 10.04 -13.83 -8.49
CA PHE A 59 11.01 -12.83 -8.05
C PHE A 59 10.31 -11.59 -7.50
N VAL A 60 9.33 -11.04 -8.22
CA VAL A 60 8.57 -9.85 -7.77
C VAL A 60 7.78 -10.13 -6.48
N ILE A 61 7.22 -11.34 -6.32
CA ILE A 61 6.54 -11.76 -5.08
C ILE A 61 7.53 -11.74 -3.91
N ILE A 62 8.71 -12.35 -4.07
CA ILE A 62 9.75 -12.37 -3.04
C ILE A 62 10.19 -10.95 -2.70
N SER A 63 10.39 -10.08 -3.70
CA SER A 63 10.71 -8.67 -3.47
C SER A 63 9.62 -7.93 -2.70
N SER A 64 8.34 -8.23 -2.97
CA SER A 64 7.20 -7.61 -2.26
C SER A 64 7.15 -8.03 -0.79
N PHE A 65 7.40 -9.31 -0.50
CA PHE A 65 7.51 -9.78 0.88
C PHE A 65 8.73 -9.20 1.59
N ALA A 66 9.88 -9.14 0.93
CA ALA A 66 11.10 -8.54 1.48
C ALA A 66 10.89 -7.06 1.82
N TYR A 67 10.18 -6.32 0.97
CA TYR A 67 9.75 -4.95 1.26
C TYR A 67 8.88 -4.90 2.53
N GLY A 68 7.79 -5.68 2.60
CA GLY A 68 6.88 -5.67 3.74
C GLY A 68 7.59 -6.00 5.06
N THR A 69 8.41 -7.05 5.08
CA THR A 69 9.15 -7.45 6.28
C THR A 69 10.20 -6.44 6.70
N THR A 70 10.99 -5.91 5.76
CA THR A 70 12.06 -4.94 6.07
C THR A 70 11.48 -3.67 6.67
N PHE A 71 10.45 -3.08 6.05
CA PHE A 71 9.86 -1.84 6.56
C PHE A 71 9.10 -2.08 7.86
N SER A 72 8.36 -3.19 8.01
CA SER A 72 7.71 -3.54 9.28
C SER A 72 8.71 -3.64 10.44
N LEU A 73 9.83 -4.32 10.25
CA LEU A 73 10.88 -4.41 11.28
C LEU A 73 11.50 -3.04 11.57
N THR A 74 11.73 -2.24 10.53
CA THR A 74 12.28 -0.89 10.70
C THR A 74 11.32 0.00 11.50
N TYR A 75 10.01 -0.06 11.24
CA TYR A 75 9.00 0.64 12.03
C TYR A 75 8.89 0.12 13.46
N ALA A 76 8.99 -1.20 13.65
CA ALA A 76 8.95 -1.83 14.96
C ALA A 76 10.12 -1.39 15.86
N PHE A 77 11.30 -1.19 15.27
CA PHE A 77 12.53 -0.81 15.97
C PHE A 77 12.97 0.63 15.68
N GLN A 78 12.04 1.51 15.28
CA GLN A 78 12.37 2.88 14.88
C GLN A 78 12.92 3.77 16.01
N CYS A 79 12.66 3.42 17.27
CA CYS A 79 13.11 4.18 18.44
C CYS A 79 13.70 3.27 19.51
N MET A 80 14.70 3.78 20.24
CA MET A 80 15.25 3.19 21.45
C MET A 80 15.08 4.16 22.64
N PRO A 81 14.32 3.79 23.69
CA PRO A 81 13.46 2.60 23.81
C PRO A 81 12.26 2.65 22.86
N ILE A 82 11.65 1.50 22.52
CA ILE A 82 10.51 1.41 21.58
C ILE A 82 9.34 2.30 22.04
N SER A 83 9.13 2.37 23.36
CA SER A 83 8.11 3.22 23.98
C SER A 83 8.26 4.71 23.67
N TYR A 84 9.47 5.14 23.32
CA TYR A 84 9.74 6.51 22.93
C TYR A 84 9.02 6.93 21.65
N SER A 85 8.63 5.99 20.79
CA SER A 85 7.86 6.30 19.57
C SER A 85 6.51 6.97 19.87
N TRP A 86 5.84 6.61 20.97
CA TRP A 86 4.57 7.22 21.38
C TRP A 86 4.65 8.13 22.62
N THR A 87 5.79 8.19 23.32
CA THR A 87 5.98 9.11 24.46
C THR A 87 6.81 10.35 24.12
N ARG A 88 7.49 10.41 22.97
CA ARG A 88 8.33 11.55 22.55
C ARG A 88 7.65 12.93 22.59
N TRP A 89 6.34 12.99 22.46
CA TRP A 89 5.59 14.26 22.38
C TRP A 89 5.59 15.06 23.69
N ASP A 90 5.84 14.43 24.84
CA ASP A 90 5.79 15.09 26.16
C ASP A 90 7.10 15.80 26.56
N GLY A 91 8.19 15.58 25.83
CA GLY A 91 9.51 16.15 26.12
C GLY A 91 10.13 15.71 27.45
N ALA A 92 9.46 14.85 28.22
CA ALA A 92 9.89 14.37 29.52
C ALA A 92 10.70 13.07 29.42
N HIS A 93 10.47 12.31 28.36
CA HIS A 93 11.20 11.07 28.09
C HIS A 93 12.43 11.33 27.22
N SER A 94 13.55 10.70 27.55
CA SER A 94 14.77 10.73 26.74
C SER A 94 14.87 9.47 25.88
N GLY A 95 15.10 9.63 24.59
CA GLY A 95 15.33 8.52 23.67
C GLY A 95 15.87 8.99 22.32
N LYS A 96 16.31 8.04 21.50
CA LYS A 96 16.76 8.30 20.12
C LYS A 96 15.86 7.53 19.16
N CYS A 97 15.40 8.21 18.12
CA CYS A 97 14.67 7.62 17.00
C CYS A 97 15.46 7.82 15.71
N ILE A 98 15.29 6.92 14.76
CA ILE A 98 15.74 7.12 13.39
C ILE A 98 14.98 8.30 12.76
N ASN A 99 15.50 8.81 11.64
CA ASN A 99 14.82 9.88 10.92
C ASN A 99 13.53 9.33 10.27
N THR A 100 12.41 9.51 10.96
CA THR A 100 11.08 9.04 10.53
C THR A 100 10.70 9.59 9.16
N ARG A 101 11.10 10.82 8.83
CA ARG A 101 10.84 11.42 7.51
C ARG A 101 11.58 10.68 6.40
N ALA A 102 12.87 10.44 6.61
CA ALA A 102 13.69 9.70 5.64
C ALA A 102 13.17 8.27 5.43
N MET A 103 12.70 7.63 6.51
CA MET A 103 12.09 6.30 6.44
C MET A 103 10.79 6.30 5.63
N ILE A 104 9.86 7.23 5.90
CA ILE A 104 8.59 7.35 5.16
C ILE A 104 8.84 7.63 3.67
N TRP A 105 9.82 8.48 3.36
CA TRP A 105 10.28 8.73 1.99
C TRP A 105 10.77 7.45 1.31
N ALA A 106 11.69 6.74 1.95
CA ALA A 106 12.24 5.49 1.42
C ALA A 106 11.13 4.46 1.18
N GLN A 107 10.23 4.28 2.14
CA GLN A 107 9.09 3.38 2.01
C GLN A 107 8.18 3.78 0.84
N SER A 108 7.84 5.06 0.73
CA SER A 108 6.91 5.54 -0.28
C SER A 108 7.47 5.41 -1.69
N ILE A 109 8.77 5.71 -1.88
CA ILE A 109 9.46 5.51 -3.16
C ILE A 109 9.45 4.02 -3.53
N VAL A 110 9.91 3.15 -2.63
CA VAL A 110 10.00 1.70 -2.91
C VAL A 110 8.63 1.11 -3.19
N ASN A 111 7.61 1.50 -2.41
CA ASN A 111 6.23 1.06 -2.64
C ASN A 111 5.70 1.47 -4.02
N THR A 112 5.94 2.72 -4.43
CA THR A 112 5.51 3.24 -5.74
C THR A 112 6.21 2.50 -6.89
N ILE A 113 7.51 2.22 -6.75
CA ILE A 113 8.25 1.42 -7.73
C ILE A 113 7.67 0.01 -7.82
N LEU A 114 7.37 -0.62 -6.69
CA LEU A 114 6.76 -1.95 -6.66
C LEU A 114 5.36 -1.94 -7.28
N ASP A 115 4.53 -0.92 -7.06
CA ASP A 115 3.23 -0.76 -7.72
C ASP A 115 3.38 -0.71 -9.25
N LEU A 116 4.36 0.08 -9.74
CA LEU A 116 4.67 0.18 -11.16
C LEU A 116 5.15 -1.16 -11.75
N VAL A 117 6.00 -1.89 -11.03
CA VAL A 117 6.45 -3.21 -11.48
C VAL A 117 5.28 -4.18 -11.55
N VAL A 118 4.42 -4.19 -10.53
CA VAL A 118 3.25 -5.08 -10.45
C VAL A 118 2.25 -4.81 -11.57
N ILE A 119 1.95 -3.54 -11.86
CA ILE A 119 1.03 -3.19 -12.95
C ILE A 119 1.64 -3.46 -14.32
N VAL A 120 2.92 -3.19 -14.54
CA VAL A 120 3.54 -3.43 -15.86
C VAL A 120 3.73 -4.92 -16.14
N SER A 121 3.96 -5.73 -15.11
CA SER A 121 4.24 -7.17 -15.22
C SER A 121 3.32 -7.93 -16.19
N PRO A 122 1.97 -7.87 -16.06
CA PRO A 122 1.06 -8.59 -16.95
C PRO A 122 0.87 -7.97 -18.35
N LEU A 123 1.24 -6.70 -18.60
CA LEU A 123 0.94 -6.01 -19.88
C LEU A 123 1.54 -6.71 -21.12
N PRO A 124 2.83 -7.11 -21.14
CA PRO A 124 3.42 -7.73 -22.32
C PRO A 124 2.77 -9.07 -22.67
N GLN A 125 2.40 -9.86 -21.66
CA GLN A 125 1.72 -11.13 -21.85
C GLN A 125 0.28 -10.93 -22.32
N LEU A 126 -0.37 -9.87 -21.84
CA LEU A 126 -1.72 -9.53 -22.24
C LEU A 126 -1.82 -9.15 -23.72
N ILE A 127 -0.88 -8.34 -24.21
CA ILE A 127 -0.87 -7.88 -25.61
C ILE A 127 -0.70 -9.08 -26.58
N ARG A 128 0.01 -10.13 -26.15
CA ARG A 128 0.21 -11.36 -26.94
C ARG A 128 -0.99 -12.31 -26.92
N LEU A 129 -1.92 -12.14 -25.97
CA LEU A 129 -3.03 -13.08 -25.78
C LEU A 129 -4.29 -12.60 -26.52
N HIS A 130 -4.72 -13.37 -27.52
CA HIS A 130 -6.00 -13.14 -28.22
C HIS A 130 -7.19 -13.48 -27.32
N LEU A 131 -7.64 -12.50 -26.52
CA LEU A 131 -8.82 -12.62 -25.65
C LEU A 131 -10.09 -12.18 -26.38
N SER A 132 -11.21 -12.86 -26.11
CA SER A 132 -12.54 -12.41 -26.52
C SER A 132 -12.87 -11.05 -25.88
N TRP A 133 -13.66 -10.21 -26.58
CA TRP A 133 -13.99 -8.85 -26.14
C TRP A 133 -14.50 -8.77 -24.69
N LYS A 134 -15.32 -9.74 -24.25
CA LYS A 134 -15.80 -9.83 -22.87
C LYS A 134 -14.68 -9.99 -21.85
N LYS A 135 -13.69 -10.87 -22.11
CA LYS A 135 -12.52 -11.06 -21.23
C LYS A 135 -11.60 -9.84 -21.26
N LYS A 136 -11.49 -9.19 -22.42
CA LYS A 136 -10.70 -7.97 -22.61
C LYS A 136 -11.22 -6.81 -21.74
N THR A 137 -12.54 -6.61 -21.65
CA THR A 137 -13.13 -5.56 -20.80
C THR A 137 -12.77 -5.72 -19.33
N TYR A 138 -12.83 -6.94 -18.78
CA TYR A 138 -12.48 -7.18 -17.38
C TYR A 138 -11.03 -6.90 -17.06
N VAL A 139 -10.16 -7.32 -17.96
CA VAL A 139 -8.74 -7.06 -17.85
C VAL A 139 -8.47 -5.56 -17.88
N ILE A 140 -9.07 -4.82 -18.81
CA ILE A 140 -8.96 -3.36 -18.89
C ILE A 140 -9.40 -2.74 -17.56
N LEU A 141 -10.54 -3.15 -17.00
CA LEU A 141 -11.03 -2.65 -15.72
C LEU A 141 -10.02 -2.89 -14.59
N MET A 142 -9.44 -4.08 -14.50
CA MET A 142 -8.40 -4.38 -13.50
C MET A 142 -7.16 -3.50 -13.66
N PHE A 143 -6.70 -3.29 -14.90
CA PHE A 143 -5.57 -2.39 -15.17
C PHE A 143 -5.89 -0.94 -14.84
N SER A 144 -7.11 -0.47 -15.10
CA SER A 144 -7.54 0.88 -14.73
C SER A 144 -7.49 1.10 -13.21
N VAL A 145 -7.95 0.11 -12.42
CA VAL A 145 -7.84 0.20 -10.95
C VAL A 145 -6.38 0.15 -10.50
N GLY A 146 -5.56 -0.73 -11.09
CA GLY A 146 -4.12 -0.75 -10.84
C GLY A 146 -3.45 0.61 -11.11
N PHE A 147 -3.80 1.25 -12.23
CA PHE A 147 -3.25 2.55 -12.60
C PHE A 147 -3.69 3.64 -11.62
N PHE A 148 -4.96 3.61 -11.19
CA PHE A 148 -5.46 4.52 -10.18
C PHE A 148 -4.69 4.38 -8.85
N ILE A 149 -4.38 3.16 -8.41
CA ILE A 149 -3.56 2.92 -7.20
C ILE A 149 -2.18 3.54 -7.38
N THR A 150 -1.53 3.36 -8.53
CA THR A 150 -0.23 3.98 -8.81
C THR A 150 -0.28 5.51 -8.75
N VAL A 151 -1.35 6.13 -9.29
CA VAL A 151 -1.56 7.58 -9.21
C VAL A 151 -1.71 8.03 -7.75
N VAL A 152 -2.47 7.29 -6.95
CA VAL A 152 -2.60 7.55 -5.51
C VAL A 152 -1.24 7.48 -4.80
N SER A 153 -0.42 6.46 -5.09
CA SER A 153 0.94 6.32 -4.56
C SER A 153 1.83 7.52 -4.94
N CYS A 154 1.74 8.01 -6.18
CA CYS A 154 2.45 9.21 -6.64
C CYS A 154 1.97 10.49 -5.94
N ILE A 155 0.66 10.66 -5.75
CA ILE A 155 0.10 11.79 -4.99
C ILE A 155 0.67 11.78 -3.57
N ARG A 156 0.68 10.62 -2.91
CA ARG A 156 1.27 10.49 -1.57
C ARG A 156 2.73 10.91 -1.55
N LEU A 157 3.54 10.45 -2.52
CA LEU A 157 4.94 10.85 -2.63
C LEU A 157 5.10 12.37 -2.81
N ALA A 158 4.24 12.99 -3.62
CA ALA A 158 4.24 14.44 -3.82
C ALA A 158 3.84 15.21 -2.56
N GLN A 159 2.89 14.70 -1.75
CA GLN A 159 2.55 15.29 -0.46
C GLN A 159 3.75 15.25 0.49
N ILE A 160 4.45 14.11 0.59
CA ILE A 160 5.66 13.99 1.41
C ILE A 160 6.73 15.01 0.96
N ALA A 161 6.84 15.25 -0.35
CA ALA A 161 7.78 16.23 -0.90
C ALA A 161 7.41 17.69 -0.60
N LEU A 162 6.13 18.04 -0.70
CA LEU A 162 5.64 19.41 -0.50
C LEU A 162 5.58 19.80 0.98
N PHE A 163 5.21 18.87 1.85
CA PHE A 163 5.06 19.10 3.30
C PHE A 163 6.35 18.82 4.09
N GLY A 164 7.48 18.59 3.41
CA GLY A 164 8.77 18.33 4.05
C GLY A 164 9.34 19.48 4.88
N GLY A 165 8.78 20.70 4.77
CA GLY A 165 9.27 21.93 5.40
C GLY A 165 8.36 22.60 6.43
N THR A 166 7.14 22.10 6.69
CA THR A 166 6.14 22.79 7.52
C THR A 166 6.18 22.40 9.00
N THR A 167 5.85 23.36 9.87
CA THR A 167 5.93 23.29 11.34
C THR A 167 4.79 22.50 12.01
N ASN A 168 3.82 21.98 11.24
CA ASN A 168 2.58 21.35 11.73
C ASN A 168 2.50 19.86 11.36
N PRO A 169 3.21 18.96 12.08
CA PRO A 169 3.18 17.52 11.82
C PRO A 169 1.79 16.89 12.01
N SER A 170 0.84 17.50 12.72
CA SER A 170 -0.49 16.89 12.88
C SER A 170 -1.35 16.94 11.60
N TRP A 171 -1.18 17.96 10.76
CA TRP A 171 -1.94 18.10 9.51
C TRP A 171 -1.36 17.24 8.39
N ASP A 172 -0.03 17.21 8.29
CA ASP A 172 0.68 16.48 7.24
C ASP A 172 0.49 14.96 7.40
N TRP A 173 0.48 14.46 8.63
CA TRP A 173 0.25 13.04 8.93
C TRP A 173 -1.20 12.61 8.70
N TYR A 174 -2.17 13.53 8.84
CA TYR A 174 -3.58 13.25 8.55
C TYR A 174 -3.79 13.00 7.05
N GLY A 175 -3.23 13.85 6.20
CA GLY A 175 -3.30 13.68 4.74
C GLY A 175 -2.66 12.37 4.29
N LEU A 176 -1.47 12.04 4.82
CA LEU A 176 -0.79 10.77 4.53
C LEU A 176 -1.62 9.55 4.94
N GLY A 177 -2.26 9.59 6.11
CA GLY A 177 -3.09 8.50 6.59
C GLY A 177 -4.29 8.20 5.67
N ILE A 178 -4.98 9.24 5.19
CA ILE A 178 -6.14 9.06 4.29
C ILE A 178 -5.71 8.38 2.98
N TRP A 179 -4.63 8.86 2.36
CA TRP A 179 -4.17 8.29 1.10
C TRP A 179 -3.70 6.85 1.26
N SER A 180 -3.04 6.51 2.38
CA SER A 180 -2.66 5.13 2.69
C SER A 180 -3.87 4.20 2.85
N ILE A 181 -4.97 4.68 3.45
CA ILE A 181 -6.22 3.91 3.57
C ILE A 181 -6.83 3.68 2.19
N VAL A 182 -6.98 4.75 1.39
CA VAL A 182 -7.52 4.66 0.03
C VAL A 182 -6.70 3.71 -0.83
N GLU A 183 -5.37 3.76 -0.73
CA GLU A 183 -4.46 2.87 -1.44
C GLU A 183 -4.72 1.39 -1.10
N VAL A 184 -4.80 1.06 0.19
CA VAL A 184 -5.03 -0.31 0.66
C VAL A 184 -6.42 -0.80 0.27
N ASP A 185 -7.46 -0.01 0.49
CA ASP A 185 -8.85 -0.39 0.20
C ASP A 185 -9.05 -0.63 -1.30
N VAL A 186 -8.57 0.28 -2.15
CA VAL A 186 -8.67 0.13 -3.60
C VAL A 186 -7.80 -1.03 -4.09
N GLY A 187 -6.64 -1.24 -3.47
CA GLY A 187 -5.79 -2.41 -3.70
C GLY A 187 -6.52 -3.73 -3.44
N ILE A 188 -7.19 -3.86 -2.30
CA ILE A 188 -7.97 -5.04 -1.94
C ILE A 188 -9.10 -5.26 -2.95
N ILE A 189 -9.85 -4.20 -3.28
CA ILE A 189 -10.91 -4.26 -4.30
C ILE A 189 -10.36 -4.79 -5.63
N CYS A 190 -9.22 -4.28 -6.09
CA CYS A 190 -8.56 -4.71 -7.32
C CYS A 190 -8.23 -6.20 -7.32
N VAL A 191 -7.66 -6.71 -6.21
CA VAL A 191 -7.29 -8.13 -6.05
C VAL A 191 -8.52 -9.04 -5.96
N CYS A 192 -9.64 -8.55 -5.44
CA CYS A 192 -10.89 -9.30 -5.35
C CYS A 192 -11.66 -9.36 -6.68
N MET A 193 -11.43 -8.43 -7.62
CA MET A 193 -12.14 -8.39 -8.91
C MET A 193 -12.12 -9.72 -9.67
N PRO A 194 -10.99 -10.42 -9.84
CA PRO A 194 -10.97 -11.72 -10.50
C PRO A 194 -11.88 -12.78 -9.89
N SER A 195 -11.86 -12.88 -8.56
CA SER A 195 -12.65 -13.86 -7.82
C SER A 195 -14.14 -13.55 -7.96
N LEU A 196 -14.50 -12.26 -7.89
CA LEU A 196 -15.86 -11.79 -8.14
C LEU A 196 -16.34 -12.18 -9.54
N LEU A 197 -15.49 -12.09 -10.56
CA LEU A 197 -15.85 -12.50 -11.92
C LEU A 197 -16.12 -13.99 -12.06
N ILE A 198 -15.34 -14.83 -11.38
CA ILE A 198 -15.56 -16.28 -11.37
C ILE A 198 -16.91 -16.60 -10.72
N ILE A 199 -17.24 -15.93 -9.61
CA ILE A 199 -18.52 -16.11 -8.90
C ILE A 199 -19.68 -15.61 -9.76
N LEU A 200 -19.58 -14.41 -10.33
CA LEU A 200 -20.62 -13.81 -11.18
C LEU A 200 -20.92 -14.68 -12.41
N ARG A 201 -19.90 -15.29 -13.03
CA ARG A 201 -20.11 -16.25 -14.13
C ARG A 201 -20.86 -17.50 -13.70
N ARG A 202 -20.70 -17.94 -12.44
CA ARG A 202 -21.38 -19.11 -11.90
C ARG A 202 -22.83 -18.83 -11.49
N VAL A 203 -23.10 -17.65 -10.94
CA VAL A 203 -24.44 -17.26 -10.44
C VAL A 203 -25.32 -16.67 -11.55
N LEU A 204 -24.74 -15.91 -12.49
CA LEU A 204 -25.46 -15.25 -13.59
C LEU A 204 -24.93 -15.71 -14.96
N PRO A 205 -25.01 -17.01 -15.30
CA PRO A 205 -24.49 -17.54 -16.56
C PRO A 205 -25.21 -16.97 -17.79
N LYS A 206 -26.47 -16.50 -17.66
CA LYS A 206 -27.22 -15.89 -18.77
C LYS A 206 -26.69 -14.51 -19.18
N ILE A 207 -26.04 -13.77 -18.27
CA ILE A 207 -25.50 -12.42 -18.53
C ILE A 207 -23.99 -12.50 -18.77
N PHE A 208 -23.28 -13.36 -18.03
CA PHE A 208 -21.81 -13.42 -18.02
C PHE A 208 -21.24 -14.73 -18.57
N GLY A 209 -22.06 -15.70 -18.95
CA GLY A 209 -21.64 -16.95 -19.59
C GLY A 209 -21.29 -16.70 -21.06
N SER A 210 -20.00 -16.66 -21.35
CA SER A 210 -19.43 -16.82 -22.69
C SER A 210 -17.93 -17.05 -22.61
#